data_AF-A0A7V5PNR7-F1
#
_entry.id   AF-A0A7V5PNR7-F1
#
_cell.length_a   1.000
_cell.length_b   1.000
_cell.length_c   1.000
_cell.angle_alpha   90.00
_cell.angle_beta   90.00
_cell.angle_gamma   90.00
#
_symmetry.space_group_name_H-M   'P 1'
#
loop_
_entity.id
_entity.type
_entity.pdbx_description
1 polymer ?
#
loop_
_entity_poly.entity_id
_entity_poly.type
_entity_poly.pdbx_seq_one_letter_code
_entity_poly.pdbx_strand_id
1 'polypeptide(L)'
;MLKQFESSVKKDTAFKAIVNAASNNDISKLVVNRERVGKVDSYFAHRIKTDGVTNQKSSGRCWLFSALNVLRPSIIKAHKMK
;
A
#
# COMPACT_ATOMS: atom_id res chain seq x y z
N MET A 1 -15.75 -25.17 21.64
CA MET A 1 -14.89 -24.22 20.92
C MET A 1 -15.70 -23.28 20.02
N LEU A 2 -16.30 -23.73 18.89
CA LEU A 2 -17.11 -22.85 18.02
C LEU A 2 -18.25 -22.11 18.76
N LYS A 3 -19.05 -22.83 19.55
CA LYS A 3 -20.12 -22.23 20.37
C LYS A 3 -19.61 -21.16 21.36
N GLN A 4 -18.37 -21.30 21.84
CA GLN A 4 -17.76 -20.32 22.76
C GLN A 4 -17.34 -19.04 22.04
N PHE A 5 -16.90 -19.13 20.78
CA PHE A 5 -16.64 -17.96 19.93
C PHE A 5 -17.94 -17.27 19.52
N GLU A 6 -18.98 -18.03 19.17
CA GLU A 6 -20.28 -17.44 18.83
C GLU A 6 -20.91 -16.70 19.99
N SER A 7 -20.71 -17.18 21.23
CA SER A 7 -21.20 -16.54 22.44
C SER A 7 -20.37 -15.34 22.88
N SER A 8 -19.09 -15.26 22.49
CA SER A 8 -18.23 -14.12 22.82
C SER A 8 -18.48 -12.90 21.91
N VAL A 9 -19.14 -13.10 20.76
CA VAL A 9 -19.47 -12.04 19.82
C VAL A 9 -20.80 -11.38 20.20
N LYS A 10 -20.75 -10.07 20.46
CA LYS A 10 -21.95 -9.25 20.67
C LYS A 10 -22.66 -9.00 19.33
N LYS A 11 -23.78 -9.71 19.09
CA LYS A 11 -24.58 -9.63 17.85
C LYS A 11 -25.53 -8.42 17.83
N ASP A 12 -24.99 -7.21 18.02
CA ASP A 12 -25.76 -5.97 17.96
C ASP A 12 -25.96 -5.44 16.52
N THR A 13 -26.63 -4.29 16.38
CA THR A 13 -26.93 -3.68 15.08
C THR A 13 -25.67 -3.28 14.32
N ALA A 14 -24.64 -2.78 15.04
CA ALA A 14 -23.35 -2.44 14.46
C ALA A 14 -22.64 -3.68 13.93
N PHE A 15 -22.65 -4.79 14.68
CA PHE A 15 -22.09 -6.06 14.23
C PHE A 15 -22.78 -6.54 12.94
N LYS A 16 -24.12 -6.51 12.87
CA LYS A 16 -24.86 -6.88 11.65
C LYS A 16 -24.49 -6.00 10.46
N ALA A 17 -24.36 -4.69 10.66
CA ALA A 17 -23.96 -3.76 9.60
C ALA A 17 -22.54 -4.05 9.09
N ILE A 18 -21.59 -4.31 10.00
CA ILE A 18 -20.19 -4.64 9.67
C ILE A 18 -20.13 -5.97 8.89
N VAL A 19 -20.84 -7.01 9.34
CA VAL A 19 -20.87 -8.30 8.65
C VAL A 19 -21.43 -8.14 7.23
N ASN A 20 -22.54 -7.42 7.06
CA ASN A 20 -23.13 -7.17 5.74
C ASN A 20 -22.20 -6.37 4.83
N ALA A 21 -21.50 -5.37 5.38
CA ALA A 21 -20.52 -4.60 4.62
C ALA A 21 -19.34 -5.48 4.20
N ALA A 22 -18.75 -6.24 5.13
CA ALA A 22 -17.58 -7.07 4.88
C ALA A 22 -17.84 -8.26 3.95
N SER A 23 -19.04 -8.86 4.00
CA SER A 23 -19.38 -10.00 3.13
C SER A 23 -19.67 -9.62 1.69
N ASN A 24 -20.07 -8.36 1.44
CA ASN A 24 -20.45 -7.88 0.11
C ASN A 24 -19.42 -6.93 -0.54
N ASN A 25 -18.35 -6.55 0.16
CA ASN A 25 -17.37 -5.59 -0.32
C ASN A 25 -15.93 -6.04 -0.08
N ASP A 26 -14.99 -5.50 -0.86
CA ASP A 26 -13.55 -5.65 -0.57
C ASP A 26 -13.20 -4.97 0.75
N ILE A 27 -12.67 -5.76 1.69
CA ILE A 27 -12.32 -5.30 3.03
C ILE A 27 -11.33 -4.14 3.00
N SER A 28 -10.42 -4.11 2.02
CA SER A 28 -9.40 -3.07 1.86
C SER A 28 -10.02 -1.70 1.65
N LYS A 29 -11.21 -1.63 1.04
CA LYS A 29 -11.97 -0.40 0.82
C LYS A 29 -12.74 0.04 2.07
N LEU A 30 -13.11 -0.90 2.94
CA LEU A 30 -13.87 -0.63 4.16
C LEU A 30 -12.98 -0.10 5.29
N VAL A 31 -11.74 -0.61 5.39
CA VAL A 31 -10.82 -0.29 6.50
C VAL A 31 -10.01 0.98 6.28
N VAL A 32 -10.29 1.75 5.22
CA VAL A 32 -9.60 3.01 4.93
C VAL A 32 -9.92 4.04 6.01
N ASN A 33 -8.90 4.50 6.74
CA ASN A 33 -9.06 5.60 7.70
C ASN A 33 -9.16 6.95 6.97
N ARG A 34 -10.41 7.40 6.73
CA ARG A 34 -10.71 8.66 6.03
C ARG A 34 -10.16 9.90 6.71
N GLU A 35 -9.95 9.89 8.03
CA GLU A 35 -9.35 11.01 8.74
C GLU A 35 -7.85 11.16 8.45
N ARG A 36 -7.20 10.11 7.92
CA ARG A 36 -5.76 10.13 7.58
C ARG A 36 -5.51 10.26 6.09
N VAL A 37 -6.51 10.00 5.25
CA VAL A 37 -6.39 10.16 3.80
C VAL A 37 -6.01 11.60 3.46
N GLY A 38 -4.95 11.76 2.68
CA GLY A 38 -4.47 13.07 2.23
C GLY A 38 -3.74 13.91 3.28
N LYS A 39 -3.60 13.43 4.53
CA LYS A 39 -2.83 14.13 5.58
C LYS A 39 -1.33 13.88 5.54
N VAL A 40 -0.88 12.90 4.76
CA VAL A 40 0.55 12.65 4.54
C VAL A 40 0.99 13.57 3.43
N ASP A 41 1.80 14.57 3.75
CA ASP A 41 2.40 15.44 2.75
C ASP A 41 3.51 14.70 1.99
N SER A 42 3.84 15.22 0.81
CA SER A 42 4.89 14.66 -0.03
C SER A 42 6.14 15.54 -0.09
N TYR A 43 6.28 16.54 0.79
CA TYR A 43 7.38 17.51 0.77
C TYR A 43 8.59 16.97 1.52
N PHE A 44 9.73 16.95 0.84
CA PHE A 44 11.00 16.51 1.41
C PHE A 44 12.04 17.62 1.23
N ALA A 45 12.76 17.98 2.30
CA ALA A 45 13.81 18.99 2.27
C ALA A 45 14.97 18.62 1.32
N HIS A 46 15.27 17.32 1.24
CA HIS A 46 16.31 16.78 0.37
C HIS A 46 15.69 15.72 -0.53
N ARG A 47 15.76 15.95 -1.85
CA ARG A 47 15.31 15.00 -2.86
C ARG A 47 16.45 14.61 -3.78
N ILE A 48 16.57 13.32 -4.05
CA ILE A 48 17.47 12.81 -5.06
C ILE A 48 16.78 12.97 -6.42
N LYS A 49 17.48 13.54 -7.39
CA LYS A 49 16.98 13.62 -8.76
C LYS A 49 17.07 12.23 -9.39
N THR A 50 15.92 11.60 -9.59
CA THR A 50 15.77 10.31 -10.30
C THR A 50 15.05 10.53 -11.62
N ASP A 51 15.30 9.68 -12.62
CA ASP A 51 14.62 9.77 -13.91
C ASP A 51 13.81 8.50 -14.22
N GLY A 52 12.54 8.70 -14.59
CA GLY A 52 11.58 7.66 -14.92
C GLY A 52 11.12 6.76 -13.76
N VAL A 53 10.01 6.04 -14.00
CA VAL A 53 9.49 5.01 -13.10
C VAL A 53 9.61 3.65 -13.78
N THR A 54 10.15 2.65 -13.09
CA THR A 54 10.27 1.28 -13.61
C THR A 54 9.09 0.41 -13.20
N ASN A 55 8.68 -0.54 -14.04
CA ASN A 55 7.61 -1.49 -13.74
C ASN A 55 8.10 -2.95 -13.89
N GLN A 56 8.07 -3.72 -12.79
CA GLN A 56 8.48 -5.13 -12.79
C GLN A 56 7.47 -6.07 -13.47
N LYS A 57 6.25 -5.58 -13.75
CA LYS A 57 5.10 -6.34 -14.28
C LYS A 57 4.77 -7.53 -13.37
N SER A 58 4.13 -8.57 -13.90
CA SER A 58 3.80 -9.80 -13.17
C SER A 58 5.03 -10.68 -12.93
N SER A 59 6.02 -10.17 -12.21
CA SER A 59 7.24 -10.91 -11.84
C SER A 59 7.66 -10.61 -10.39
N GLY A 60 8.38 -11.53 -9.76
CA GLY A 60 8.92 -11.40 -8.39
C GLY A 60 10.26 -10.66 -8.29
N ARG A 61 10.55 -9.73 -9.21
CA ARG A 61 11.88 -9.09 -9.36
C ARG A 61 12.04 -7.77 -8.61
N CYS A 62 11.20 -7.49 -7.62
CA CYS A 62 11.24 -6.21 -6.88
C CYS A 62 12.63 -5.92 -6.31
N TRP A 63 13.32 -6.93 -5.78
CA TRP A 63 14.67 -6.80 -5.24
C TRP A 63 15.69 -6.31 -6.27
N LEU A 64 15.66 -6.87 -7.49
CA LEU A 64 16.53 -6.45 -8.59
C LEU A 64 16.21 -5.03 -9.05
N PHE A 65 14.93 -4.70 -9.18
CA PHE A 65 14.50 -3.37 -9.59
C PHE A 65 14.90 -2.31 -8.55
N SER A 66 14.73 -2.60 -7.26
CA SER A 66 15.17 -1.72 -6.18
C SER A 66 16.68 -1.48 -6.21
N ALA A 67 17.48 -2.55 -6.35
CA ALA A 67 18.94 -2.44 -6.42
C ALA A 67 19.38 -1.58 -7.62
N LEU A 68 18.84 -1.84 -8.81
CA LEU A 68 19.18 -1.08 -10.02
C LEU A 68 18.70 0.37 -9.95
N ASN A 69 17.55 0.65 -9.34
CA ASN A 69 17.03 2.01 -9.18
C ASN A 69 17.88 2.88 -8.23
N VAL A 70 18.62 2.28 -7.30
CA VAL A 70 19.61 3.00 -6.48
C VAL A 70 20.82 3.41 -7.31
N LEU A 71 21.31 2.52 -8.19
CA LEU A 71 22.52 2.77 -9.00
C LEU A 71 22.24 3.68 -10.22
N ARG A 72 21.05 3.54 -10.80
CA ARG A 72 20.66 4.18 -12.06
C ARG A 72 20.91 5.70 -12.12
N PRO A 73 20.54 6.52 -11.12
CA PRO A 73 20.75 7.97 -11.20
C PRO A 73 22.22 8.37 -11.37
N SER A 74 23.13 7.67 -10.69
CA SER A 74 24.57 7.92 -10.78
C SER A 74 25.11 7.62 -12.17
N ILE A 75 24.69 6.50 -12.76
CA ILE A 75 25.13 6.07 -14.10
C ILE A 75 24.56 7.01 -15.18
N ILE A 76 23.28 7.38 -15.09
CA ILE A 76 22.64 8.35 -15.99
C ILE A 76 23.42 9.67 -15.97
N LYS A 77 23.74 10.18 -14.77
CA LYS A 77 24.50 11.42 -14.61
C LYS A 77 25.91 11.30 -15.20
N ALA A 78 26.62 10.21 -14.93
CA ALA A 78 27.99 9.99 -15.37
C ALA A 78 28.11 9.91 -16.90
N HIS A 79 27.16 9.26 -17.56
CA HIS A 79 27.18 9.04 -19.01
C HIS A 79 26.28 9.98 -19.81
N LYS A 80 25.67 10.99 -19.16
CA LYS A 80 24.72 11.94 -19.78
C LYS A 80 23.60 11.24 -20.57
N MET A 81 23.14 10.12 -20.05
CA MET A 81 22.03 9.38 -20.65
C MET A 81 20.72 10.13 -20.42
N LYS A 82 19.77 9.96 -21.33
CA LYS A 82 18.38 10.40 -21.15
C LYS A 82 17.59 9.33 -20.41
#